data_AF-A0AA93AJP8-F1
#
_entry.id   AF-A0AA93AJP8-F1
#
_cell.length_a   1.000
_cell.length_b   1.000
_cell.length_c   1.000
_cell.angle_alpha   90.00
_cell.angle_beta   90.00
_cell.angle_gamma   90.00
#
_symmetry.space_group_name_H-M   'P 1'
#
loop_
_entity.id
_entity.type
_entity.pdbx_description
1 polymer ?
#
loop_
_entity_poly.entity_id
_entity_poly.type
_entity_poly.pdbx_seq_one_letter_code
_entity_poly.pdbx_strand_id
1 'polypeptide(L)' 'MLNLLKKSAYFLFKNIIFALFSISFLCIIYILLVGYAPWNEKTIHLVIAIAVCFGLGKFFTWLDEK' A
#
# COMPACT_ATOMS: atom_id res chain seq x y z
N MET A 1 -18.36 21.07 14.44
CA MET A 1 -18.72 19.64 14.33
C MET A 1 -18.35 19.04 12.97
N LEU A 2 -18.74 19.67 11.85
CA LEU A 2 -18.42 19.20 10.48
C LEU A 2 -16.91 19.03 10.20
N ASN A 3 -16.06 19.94 10.68
CA ASN A 3 -14.60 19.86 10.48
C ASN A 3 -13.94 18.69 11.22
N LEU A 4 -14.43 18.34 12.40
CA LEU A 4 -13.94 17.18 13.17
C LEU A 4 -14.32 15.86 12.49
N LEU A 5 -15.54 15.79 11.95
CA LEU A 5 -16.00 14.66 11.14
C LEU A 5 -15.15 14.48 9.87
N LYS A 6 -14.86 15.57 9.15
CA LYS A 6 -13.96 15.55 7.98
C LYS A 6 -12.57 15.04 8.33
N LYS A 7 -11.98 15.56 9.43
CA LYS A 7 -10.63 15.17 9.88
C LYS A 7 -10.57 13.69 10.32
N SER A 8 -11.61 13.23 11.02
CA SER A 8 -11.75 11.82 11.42
C SER A 8 -11.89 10.89 10.22
N ALA A 9 -12.78 11.21 9.27
CA ALA A 9 -12.96 10.43 8.05
C ALA A 9 -11.67 10.37 7.22
N TYR A 10 -10.94 11.48 7.13
CA TYR A 10 -9.65 11.54 6.45
C TYR A 10 -8.59 10.65 7.10
N PHE A 11 -8.51 10.68 8.43
CA PHE A 11 -7.59 9.84 9.19
C PHE A 11 -7.92 8.35 9.06
N LEU A 12 -9.20 7.99 9.10
CA LEU A 12 -9.66 6.62 8.86
C LEU A 12 -9.34 6.16 7.44
N PHE A 13 -9.56 7.00 6.43
CA PHE A 13 -9.25 6.68 5.04
C PHE A 13 -7.75 6.44 4.81
N LYS A 14 -6.88 7.30 5.36
CA LYS A 14 -5.43 7.09 5.36
C LYS A 14 -5.05 5.74 5.99
N ASN A 15 -5.62 5.41 7.15
CA ASN A 15 -5.32 4.15 7.84
C ASN A 15 -5.83 2.91 7.08
N ILE A 16 -7.00 2.97 6.46
CA ILE A 16 -7.55 1.88 5.65
C ILE A 16 -6.67 1.60 4.44
N ILE A 17 -6.25 2.64 3.71
CA ILE A 17 -5.33 2.50 2.58
C ILE A 17 -4.01 1.88 3.03
N PHE A 18 -3.45 2.36 4.15
CA PHE A 18 -2.20 1.85 4.68
C PHE A 18 -2.32 0.37 5.09
N ALA A 19 -3.43 -0.01 5.72
CA ALA A 19 -3.70 -1.40 6.10
C ALA A 19 -3.84 -2.31 4.88
N LEU A 20 -4.61 -1.90 3.86
CA LEU A 20 -4.74 -2.65 2.60
C LEU A 20 -3.38 -2.85 1.93
N PHE A 21 -2.57 -1.79 1.87
CA PHE A 21 -1.24 -1.86 1.31
C PHE A 21 -0.33 -2.83 2.06
N SER A 22 -0.32 -2.79 3.39
CA SER A 22 0.46 -3.70 4.22
C SER A 22 0.06 -5.17 3.98
N ILE A 23 -1.24 -5.45 3.89
CA ILE A 23 -1.75 -6.80 3.58
C ILE A 23 -1.33 -7.24 2.18
N SER A 24 -1.48 -6.38 1.17
CA SER A 24 -1.04 -6.69 -0.20
C SER A 24 0.46 -6.94 -0.29
N PHE A 25 1.27 -6.15 0.41
CA PHE A 25 2.71 -6.32 0.48
C PHE A 25 3.11 -7.66 1.13
N LEU A 26 2.44 -8.03 2.23
CA LEU A 26 2.62 -9.34 2.87
C LEU A 26 2.25 -10.49 1.94
N CYS A 27 1.16 -10.39 1.17
CA CYS A 27 0.79 -11.39 0.17
C CYS A 27 1.86 -11.52 -0.93
N ILE A 28 2.42 -10.41 -1.40
CA ILE A 28 3.49 -10.44 -2.40
C ILE A 28 4.74 -11.11 -1.84
N ILE A 29 5.16 -10.77 -0.61
CA ILE A 29 6.27 -11.43 0.08
C ILE A 29 6.02 -12.93 0.24
N TYR A 30 4.80 -13.31 0.61
CA TYR A 30 4.41 -14.70 0.75
C TYR A 30 4.54 -15.47 -0.58
N ILE A 31 4.05 -14.91 -1.68
CA ILE A 31 4.22 -15.48 -3.03
C ILE A 31 5.70 -15.58 -3.40
N LEU A 32 6.51 -14.59 -3.02
CA LEU A 32 7.95 -14.55 -3.33
C LEU A 32 8.74 -15.63 -2.57
N LEU A 33 8.47 -15.80 -1.27
CA LEU A 33 9.25 -16.63 -0.36
C LEU A 33 8.72 -18.07 -0.24
N VAL A 34 7.40 -18.22 -0.17
CA VAL A 34 6.72 -19.51 0.09
C VAL A 34 6.10 -20.08 -1.18
N GLY A 35 5.67 -19.22 -2.11
CA GLY A 35 5.08 -19.63 -3.38
C GLY A 35 6.07 -20.36 -4.29
N TYR A 36 5.63 -21.50 -4.84
CA TYR A 36 6.33 -22.29 -5.86
C TYR A 36 6.25 -21.63 -7.26
N ALA A 37 6.29 -20.30 -7.31
CA ALA A 37 6.20 -19.55 -8.56
C ALA A 37 7.58 -19.56 -9.27
N PRO A 38 7.63 -19.69 -10.60
CA PRO A 38 8.87 -19.55 -11.36
C PRO A 38 9.51 -18.17 -11.13
N TRP A 39 10.85 -18.11 -11.16
CA TRP A 39 11.62 -16.90 -10.85
C TRP A 39 11.18 -15.66 -11.63
N ASN A 40 10.74 -15.82 -12.87
CA ASN A 40 10.26 -14.72 -13.71
C ASN A 40 8.99 -14.04 -13.13
N GLU A 41 8.06 -14.82 -12.57
CA GLU A 41 6.85 -14.28 -11.93
C GLU A 41 7.18 -13.57 -10.61
N LYS A 42 8.17 -14.06 -9.87
CA LYS A 42 8.67 -13.42 -8.65
C LYS A 42 9.25 -12.03 -8.94
N THR A 43 10.00 -11.88 -10.03
CA THR A 43 10.54 -10.58 -10.45
C THR A 43 9.42 -9.59 -10.80
N ILE A 44 8.38 -10.02 -11.52
CA ILE A 44 7.23 -9.17 -11.86
C ILE A 44 6.51 -8.70 -10.60
N HIS A 45 6.27 -9.60 -9.64
CA HIS A 45 5.63 -9.26 -8.36
C HIS A 45 6.46 -8.27 -7.54
N LEU A 46 7.79 -8.42 -7.56
CA LEU A 46 8.72 -7.49 -6.92
C LEU A 46 8.65 -6.09 -7.54
N VAL A 47 8.66 -5.99 -8.87
CA VAL A 47 8.57 -4.70 -9.59
C VAL A 47 7.24 -4.02 -9.29
N ILE A 48 6.13 -4.76 -9.29
CA ILE A 48 4.81 -4.25 -8.93
C ILE A 48 4.81 -3.75 -7.48
N ALA A 49 5.37 -4.51 -6.54
CA ALA A 49 5.47 -4.08 -5.14
C ALA A 49 6.23 -2.76 -5.00
N ILE A 50 7.39 -2.63 -5.63
CA ILE A 50 8.19 -1.39 -5.59
C ILE A 50 7.42 -0.21 -6.18
N ALA A 51 6.77 -0.39 -7.34
CA ALA A 51 5.98 0.66 -7.98
C ALA A 51 4.80 1.11 -7.12
N VAL A 52 4.10 0.16 -6.47
CA VAL A 52 2.98 0.44 -5.57
C VAL A 52 3.47 1.13 -4.29
N CYS A 53 4.59 0.70 -3.70
CA CYS A 53 5.24 1.39 -2.56
C CYS A 53 5.56 2.85 -2.90
N PHE A 54 6.15 3.11 -4.07
CA PHE A 54 6.54 4.45 -4.50
C PHE A 54 5.34 5.33 -4.78
N GLY A 55 4.33 4.81 -5.49
CA GLY A 55 3.10 5.52 -5.82
C GLY A 55 2.31 5.90 -4.56
N LEU A 56 2.16 4.94 -3.63
CA LEU A 56 1.47 5.21 -2.37
C LEU A 56 2.27 6.13 -1.46
N GLY A 57 3.59 5.97 -1.38
CA GLY A 57 4.45 6.90 -0.62
C GLY A 57 4.22 8.35 -1.08
N LYS A 58 4.27 8.59 -2.39
CA LYS A 58 3.95 9.91 -2.96
C LYS A 58 2.52 10.34 -2.69
N PHE A 59 1.55 9.45 -2.78
CA PHE A 59 0.14 9.75 -2.52
C PHE A 59 -0.08 10.17 -1.06
N PHE A 60 0.55 9.48 -0.11
CA PHE A 60 0.51 9.83 1.31
C PHE A 60 1.19 11.16 1.59
N THR A 61 2.35 11.44 0.98
CA THR A 61 3.04 12.73 1.09
C THR A 61 2.16 13.86 0.54
N TRP A 62 1.57 13.69 -0.65
CA TRP A 62 0.68 14.68 -1.25
C TRP A 62 -0.59 14.93 -0.43
N LEU A 63 -1.13 13.87 0.18
CA LEU A 63 -2.24 13.95 1.11
C LEU A 63 -1.84 14.65 2.43
N ASP A 64 -0.60 14.51 2.90
CA ASP A 64 -0.16 15.20 4.12
C ASP A 64 0.10 16.70 3.91
N GLU A 65 0.45 17.08 2.69
CA GLU A 65 0.78 18.46 2.31
C GLU A 65 -0.47 19.34 2.03
N LYS A 66 -1.67 18.76 2.03
CA LYS A 66 -2.97 19.43 1.80
C LYS A 66 -3.91 19.33 2.99
#